data_AF-A0A6V6ZHM2-F1
#
_entry.id   AF-A0A6V6ZHM2-F1
#
_cell.length_a   1.000
_cell.length_b   1.000
_cell.length_c   1.000
_cell.angle_alpha   90.00
_cell.angle_beta   90.00
_cell.angle_gamma   90.00
#
_symmetry.space_group_name_H-M   'P 1'
#
loop_
_entity.id
_entity.type
_entity.pdbx_description
1 polymer ?
#
loop_
_entity_poly.entity_id
_entity_poly.type
_entity_poly.pdbx_seq_one_letter_code
_entity_poly.pdbx_strand_id
1 'polypeptide(L)'
;MLFGSDPRPSTGLGVFEGIVDRIIVLSLPEAQERRDRIPSHLAEFGITAFEWHDAFTPDHPAVQSLYEEQRIATFPPCFRCGMDDCDCPNNVLIPQQVANFASHLDIWRLTSRQDGRILVMEDDIVLHPWTRRVSRKLWQGIERGNIDFTPKSTTLLRLGWALSKDHGRFKRFRTSHKVRMSNPCYALTPGFAVNLINHFDRVETTSDVFLHDEVATSEDSLTIFPPVASDLSWSEGATDSYIHPKKNRLEYLKKHNRDTELAEFERRLKHHVQHVYQRAILCVGHPRTGTGFVAELCTKSGVEVGHEADGKDGISSWMFAVDAAENPWAADPVAQTRKALKWQFMIQTVRDPATAIPSIIRENAHAPASYEFRRSHILAETGIDLNGFETDIERAVASLCLWASIIRGQNPDYVFRIETGSEALIDFLSENGFEVHKDNLDIGPVNAEKLYKGKHHEKPQIDAEQWEMIGPQAQALLSEYCEEYGYNSPVGAT
;
A
#
# COMPACT_ATOMS: atom_id res chain seq x y z
N MET A 1 -48.24 21.43 -7.96
CA MET A 1 -48.71 21.56 -6.56
C MET A 1 -47.70 22.40 -5.81
N LEU A 2 -48.06 23.65 -5.52
CA LEU A 2 -47.26 24.56 -4.69
C LEU A 2 -47.35 24.04 -3.24
N PHE A 3 -46.21 23.62 -2.69
CA PHE A 3 -46.13 23.12 -1.31
C PHE A 3 -46.16 24.31 -0.36
N GLY A 4 -47.00 24.23 0.68
CA GLY A 4 -47.07 25.21 1.74
C GLY A 4 -45.71 25.43 2.39
N SER A 5 -45.37 26.70 2.60
CA SER A 5 -44.18 27.15 3.32
C SER A 5 -44.21 26.59 4.76
N ASP A 6 -43.21 25.80 5.10
CA ASP A 6 -42.93 25.34 6.46
C ASP A 6 -42.56 26.57 7.33
N PRO A 7 -43.30 26.88 8.41
CA PRO A 7 -43.15 28.12 9.16
C PRO A 7 -41.92 28.17 10.11
N ARG A 8 -40.98 27.21 10.00
CA ARG A 8 -39.78 27.18 10.83
C ARG A 8 -38.74 28.20 10.33
N PRO A 9 -38.01 28.89 11.23
CA PRO A 9 -36.85 29.69 10.84
C PRO A 9 -35.84 28.77 10.16
N SER A 10 -35.46 29.07 8.91
CA SER A 10 -34.53 28.23 8.17
C SER A 10 -33.14 28.31 8.80
N THR A 11 -32.70 27.21 9.38
CA THR A 11 -31.33 27.03 9.92
C THR A 11 -30.27 26.88 8.83
N GLY A 12 -30.68 26.78 7.56
CA GLY A 12 -29.79 26.46 6.44
C GLY A 12 -29.47 24.95 6.32
N LEU A 13 -30.04 24.08 7.15
CA LEU A 13 -29.84 22.61 7.08
C LEU A 13 -30.73 21.93 6.01
N GLY A 14 -31.57 22.70 5.32
CA GLY A 14 -32.36 22.27 4.17
C GLY A 14 -33.25 21.05 4.46
N VAL A 15 -33.14 20.03 3.62
CA VAL A 15 -33.95 18.81 3.72
C VAL A 15 -33.73 18.00 5.00
N PHE A 16 -32.66 18.27 5.75
CA PHE A 16 -32.34 17.58 7.00
C PHE A 16 -32.74 18.38 8.25
N GLU A 17 -33.42 19.52 8.07
CA GLU A 17 -33.88 20.38 9.15
C GLU A 17 -34.83 19.66 10.13
N GLY A 18 -34.44 19.63 11.41
CA GLY A 18 -35.13 18.92 12.49
C GLY A 18 -34.75 17.44 12.63
N ILE A 19 -33.95 16.89 11.71
CA ILE A 19 -33.38 15.53 11.81
C ILE A 19 -32.03 15.60 12.52
N VAL A 20 -31.18 16.51 12.05
CA VAL A 20 -29.85 16.77 12.61
C VAL A 20 -29.74 18.24 13.02
N ASP A 21 -28.74 18.51 13.83
CA ASP A 21 -28.45 19.85 14.34
C ASP A 21 -27.26 20.46 13.59
N ARG A 22 -26.37 19.63 13.01
CA ARG A 22 -25.22 20.04 12.19
C ARG A 22 -24.95 19.07 11.03
N ILE A 23 -24.34 19.60 9.96
CA ILE A 23 -23.86 18.82 8.81
C ILE A 23 -22.35 19.05 8.71
N ILE A 24 -21.58 17.97 8.72
CA ILE A 24 -20.13 17.96 8.54
C ILE A 24 -19.82 17.33 7.20
N VAL A 25 -19.04 18.02 6.38
CA VAL A 25 -18.49 17.48 5.14
C VAL A 25 -17.00 17.22 5.32
N LEU A 26 -16.61 15.96 5.22
CA LEU A 26 -15.23 15.50 5.30
C LEU A 26 -14.54 15.64 3.94
N SER A 27 -13.44 16.38 3.88
CA SER A 27 -12.70 16.63 2.64
C SER A 27 -11.24 16.93 2.90
N LEU A 28 -10.34 16.46 2.05
CA LEU A 28 -8.95 16.92 2.06
C LEU A 28 -8.90 18.42 1.70
N PRO A 29 -8.08 19.25 2.36
CA PRO A 29 -7.90 20.65 2.01
C PRO A 29 -7.56 20.88 0.53
N GLU A 30 -6.76 19.99 -0.04
CA GLU A 30 -6.26 20.07 -1.42
C GLU A 30 -7.27 19.56 -2.46
N ALA A 31 -8.41 18.99 -2.05
CA ALA A 31 -9.43 18.44 -2.94
C ALA A 31 -10.32 19.55 -3.56
N GLN A 32 -9.70 20.54 -4.20
CA GLN A 32 -10.36 21.77 -4.66
C GLN A 32 -11.58 21.50 -5.55
N GLU A 33 -11.48 20.58 -6.53
CA GLU A 33 -12.61 20.23 -7.41
C GLU A 33 -13.82 19.72 -6.61
N ARG A 34 -13.58 18.90 -5.58
CA ARG A 34 -14.65 18.36 -4.72
C ARG A 34 -15.22 19.45 -3.81
N ARG A 35 -14.35 20.28 -3.21
CA ARG A 35 -14.73 21.41 -2.35
C ARG A 35 -15.53 22.49 -3.08
N ASP A 36 -15.24 22.73 -4.36
CA ASP A 36 -15.97 23.70 -5.19
C ASP A 36 -17.36 23.18 -5.59
N ARG A 37 -17.47 21.87 -5.87
CA ARG A 37 -18.72 21.24 -6.31
C ARG A 37 -19.76 21.13 -5.19
N ILE A 38 -19.33 20.67 -4.00
CA ILE A 38 -20.24 20.32 -2.90
C ILE A 38 -21.20 21.45 -2.50
N PRO A 39 -20.78 22.71 -2.30
CA PRO A 39 -21.68 23.79 -1.92
C PRO A 39 -22.85 23.96 -2.89
N SER A 40 -22.55 23.95 -4.20
CA SER A 40 -23.57 24.08 -5.25
C SER A 40 -24.53 22.90 -5.25
N HIS A 41 -23.99 21.68 -5.14
CA HIS A 41 -24.77 20.44 -5.09
C HIS A 41 -25.69 20.38 -3.85
N LEU A 42 -25.18 20.75 -2.67
CA LEU A 42 -25.96 20.79 -1.43
C LEU A 42 -27.05 21.87 -1.45
N ALA A 43 -26.78 23.02 -2.08
CA ALA A 43 -27.76 24.10 -2.23
C ALA A 43 -29.01 23.66 -3.02
N GLU A 44 -28.90 22.70 -3.95
CA GLU A 44 -30.05 22.11 -4.65
C GLU A 44 -31.05 21.43 -3.69
N PHE A 45 -30.59 21.04 -2.51
CA PHE A 45 -31.39 20.44 -1.43
C PHE A 45 -31.69 21.43 -0.30
N GLY A 46 -31.42 22.73 -0.53
CA GLY A 46 -31.63 23.81 0.43
C GLY A 46 -30.63 23.79 1.59
N ILE A 47 -29.52 23.06 1.45
CA ILE A 47 -28.47 22.98 2.46
C ILE A 47 -27.45 24.07 2.15
N THR A 48 -27.40 25.09 3.00
CA THR A 48 -26.46 26.23 2.92
C THR A 48 -25.62 26.36 4.19
N ALA A 49 -26.02 25.71 5.28
CA ALA A 49 -25.27 25.62 6.53
C ALA A 49 -24.67 24.22 6.66
N PHE A 50 -23.35 24.14 6.54
CA PHE A 50 -22.55 22.96 6.83
C PHE A 50 -21.13 23.40 7.20
N GLU A 51 -20.38 22.49 7.80
CA GLU A 51 -19.00 22.74 8.22
C GLU A 51 -18.06 21.81 7.46
N TRP A 52 -16.93 22.35 7.00
CA TRP A 52 -15.83 21.53 6.52
C TRP A 52 -15.10 20.91 7.70
N HIS A 53 -14.83 19.62 7.62
CA HIS A 53 -13.83 18.97 8.43
C HIS A 53 -12.66 18.58 7.52
N ASP A 54 -11.50 19.16 7.79
CA ASP A 54 -10.29 18.89 7.04
C ASP A 54 -9.85 17.45 7.32
N ALA A 55 -9.95 16.60 6.31
CA ALA A 55 -9.49 15.22 6.40
C ALA A 55 -7.97 15.18 6.58
N PHE A 56 -7.49 14.18 7.30
CA PHE A 56 -6.07 13.95 7.50
C PHE A 56 -5.45 13.30 6.28
N THR A 57 -4.22 13.71 5.98
CA THR A 57 -3.30 13.06 5.06
C THR A 57 -2.44 12.02 5.81
N PRO A 58 -1.75 11.10 5.10
CA PRO A 58 -0.86 10.12 5.73
C PRO A 58 0.25 10.71 6.62
N ASP A 59 0.70 11.92 6.31
CA ASP A 59 1.74 12.65 7.04
C ASP A 59 1.19 13.52 8.19
N HIS A 60 -0.12 13.53 8.41
CA HIS A 60 -0.71 14.28 9.51
C HIS A 60 -0.23 13.76 10.88
N PRO A 61 0.07 14.63 11.87
CA PRO A 61 0.60 14.20 13.17
C PRO A 61 -0.27 13.17 13.90
N ALA A 62 -1.61 13.26 13.78
CA ALA A 62 -2.51 12.28 14.37
C ALA A 62 -2.40 10.89 13.74
N VAL A 63 -2.03 10.81 12.46
CA VAL A 63 -1.78 9.54 11.76
C VAL A 63 -0.42 8.98 12.15
N GLN A 64 0.62 9.84 12.22
CA GLN A 64 1.95 9.48 12.68
C GLN A 64 1.92 8.89 14.09
N SER A 65 1.20 9.53 15.03
CA SER A 65 1.03 9.03 16.40
C SER A 65 0.41 7.62 16.44
N LEU A 66 -0.52 7.27 15.54
CA LEU A 66 -1.05 5.90 15.47
C LEU A 66 0.03 4.87 15.06
N TYR A 67 0.95 5.23 14.16
CA TYR A 67 2.07 4.38 13.78
C TYR A 67 3.11 4.28 14.91
N GLU A 68 3.48 5.41 15.52
CA GLU A 68 4.46 5.48 16.61
C GLU A 68 4.01 4.71 17.85
N GLU A 69 2.71 4.77 18.18
CA GLU A 69 2.09 4.04 19.29
C GLU A 69 1.78 2.57 18.95
N GLN A 70 2.09 2.10 17.73
CA GLN A 70 1.78 0.75 17.25
C GLN A 70 0.28 0.40 17.32
N ARG A 71 -0.59 1.39 17.09
CA ARG A 71 -2.05 1.27 17.12
C ARG A 71 -2.65 1.04 15.73
N ILE A 72 -1.93 0.34 14.86
CA ILE A 72 -2.38 0.00 13.51
C ILE A 72 -2.06 -1.48 13.27
N ALA A 73 -3.03 -2.23 12.77
CA ALA A 73 -2.79 -3.60 12.35
C ALA A 73 -1.81 -3.63 11.17
N THR A 74 -0.73 -4.40 11.32
CA THR A 74 0.26 -4.64 10.27
C THR A 74 0.06 -6.01 9.65
N PHE A 75 0.38 -6.15 8.37
CA PHE A 75 0.47 -7.46 7.74
C PHE A 75 1.87 -8.05 7.99
N PRO A 76 1.97 -9.33 8.39
CA PRO A 76 0.88 -10.28 8.71
C PRO A 76 0.34 -10.14 10.16
N PRO A 77 -0.91 -10.61 10.45
CA PRO A 77 -1.84 -11.27 9.54
C PRO A 77 -2.65 -10.29 8.67
N CYS A 78 -3.40 -10.81 7.71
CA CYS A 78 -4.39 -10.05 6.93
C CYS A 78 -5.46 -9.42 7.83
N PHE A 79 -5.63 -8.09 7.76
CA PHE A 79 -6.62 -7.39 8.58
C PHE A 79 -8.08 -7.77 8.27
N ARG A 80 -8.35 -8.41 7.12
CA ARG A 80 -9.70 -8.83 6.71
C ARG A 80 -10.08 -10.23 7.19
N CYS A 81 -9.17 -11.19 7.08
CA CYS A 81 -9.47 -12.60 7.35
C CYS A 81 -8.63 -13.22 8.47
N GLY A 82 -7.64 -12.51 9.00
CA GLY A 82 -6.76 -12.99 10.07
C GLY A 82 -5.74 -14.04 9.63
N MET A 83 -5.61 -14.31 8.32
CA MET A 83 -4.65 -15.28 7.78
C MET A 83 -3.36 -14.59 7.32
N ASP A 84 -2.23 -15.26 7.52
CA ASP A 84 -0.90 -14.83 7.09
C ASP A 84 -0.70 -14.96 5.57
N ASP A 85 -1.42 -15.88 4.93
CA ASP A 85 -1.47 -16.04 3.47
C ASP A 85 -2.93 -16.15 3.01
N CYS A 86 -3.35 -15.30 2.07
CA CYS A 86 -4.72 -15.25 1.59
C CYS A 86 -4.85 -14.54 0.25
N ASP A 87 -5.98 -14.73 -0.44
CA ASP A 87 -6.30 -14.02 -1.69
C ASP A 87 -7.16 -12.76 -1.47
N CYS A 88 -7.15 -12.18 -0.27
CA CYS A 88 -7.90 -10.96 -0.01
C CYS A 88 -7.38 -9.82 -0.91
N PRO A 89 -8.23 -9.17 -1.73
CA PRO A 89 -7.77 -8.13 -2.66
C PRO A 89 -7.05 -6.94 -2.00
N ASN A 90 -7.37 -6.69 -0.72
CA ASN A 90 -6.67 -5.74 0.13
C ASN A 90 -6.43 -6.37 1.49
N ASN A 91 -5.20 -6.82 1.78
CA ASN A 91 -4.87 -7.55 3.00
C ASN A 91 -4.04 -6.74 4.01
N VAL A 92 -3.66 -5.51 3.65
CA VAL A 92 -2.95 -4.56 4.51
C VAL A 92 -3.73 -3.26 4.62
N LEU A 93 -3.57 -2.56 5.74
CA LEU A 93 -4.03 -1.18 5.90
C LEU A 93 -2.99 -0.23 5.31
N ILE A 94 -3.34 0.43 4.21
CA ILE A 94 -2.48 1.46 3.61
C ILE A 94 -2.57 2.78 4.38
N PRO A 95 -1.55 3.66 4.34
CA PRO A 95 -1.55 4.91 5.09
C PRO A 95 -2.78 5.80 4.83
N GLN A 96 -3.32 5.81 3.62
CA GLN A 96 -4.52 6.56 3.27
C GLN A 96 -5.79 6.02 3.96
N GLN A 97 -5.87 4.70 4.20
CA GLN A 97 -6.97 4.10 4.97
C GLN A 97 -6.88 4.48 6.44
N VAL A 98 -5.67 4.47 7.01
CA VAL A 98 -5.43 4.92 8.38
C VAL A 98 -5.76 6.40 8.52
N ALA A 99 -5.38 7.24 7.55
CA ALA A 99 -5.69 8.66 7.55
C ALA A 99 -7.20 8.93 7.47
N ASN A 100 -7.93 8.21 6.61
CA ASN A 100 -9.39 8.28 6.59
C ASN A 100 -9.99 7.85 7.94
N PHE A 101 -9.52 6.75 8.53
CA PHE A 101 -9.98 6.32 9.86
C PHE A 101 -9.74 7.39 10.93
N ALA A 102 -8.53 7.94 11.00
CA ALA A 102 -8.17 8.96 11.95
C ALA A 102 -9.02 10.23 11.80
N SER A 103 -9.39 10.59 10.56
CA SER A 103 -10.29 11.72 10.29
C SER A 103 -11.70 11.48 10.83
N HIS A 104 -12.25 10.28 10.62
CA HIS A 104 -13.54 9.91 11.18
C HIS A 104 -13.50 9.85 12.71
N LEU A 105 -12.42 9.30 13.28
CA LEU A 105 -12.20 9.26 14.72
C LEU A 105 -12.21 10.66 15.34
N ASP A 106 -11.64 11.67 14.65
CA ASP A 106 -11.67 13.05 15.11
C ASP A 106 -13.09 13.65 15.08
N ILE A 107 -13.86 13.39 14.01
CA ILE A 107 -15.29 13.74 13.96
C ILE A 107 -16.06 13.10 15.11
N TRP A 108 -15.81 11.82 15.42
CA TRP A 108 -16.48 11.13 16.52
C TRP A 108 -16.11 11.75 17.87
N ARG A 109 -14.83 12.12 18.09
CA ARG A 109 -14.35 12.85 19.28
C ARG A 109 -14.97 14.24 19.41
N LEU A 110 -15.16 14.95 18.30
CA LEU A 110 -15.85 16.23 18.28
C LEU A 110 -17.31 16.06 18.69
N THR A 111 -17.98 15.06 18.12
CA THR A 111 -19.40 14.79 18.33
C THR A 111 -19.70 14.34 19.75
N SER A 112 -18.83 13.53 20.36
CA SER A 112 -19.03 13.04 21.73
C SER A 112 -18.93 14.14 22.80
N ARG A 113 -18.32 15.28 22.46
CA ARG A 113 -18.13 16.42 23.36
C ARG A 113 -19.19 17.51 23.20
N GLN A 114 -20.10 17.36 22.23
CA GLN A 114 -21.06 18.39 21.86
C GLN A 114 -22.50 17.89 21.98
N ASP A 115 -23.39 18.81 22.32
CA ASP A 115 -24.83 18.54 22.28
C ASP A 115 -25.33 18.71 20.84
N GLY A 116 -25.78 17.62 20.23
CA GLY A 116 -26.43 17.68 18.92
C GLY A 116 -26.15 16.48 18.03
N ARG A 117 -27.13 16.14 17.22
CA ARG A 117 -27.06 15.09 16.21
C ARG A 117 -26.37 15.63 14.99
N ILE A 118 -25.47 14.84 14.41
CA ILE A 118 -24.73 15.25 13.24
C ILE A 118 -25.06 14.38 12.05
N LEU A 119 -24.96 14.97 10.86
CA LEU A 119 -24.90 14.28 9.58
C LEU A 119 -23.48 14.42 9.04
N VAL A 120 -22.80 13.30 8.81
CA VAL A 120 -21.50 13.28 8.17
C VAL A 120 -21.68 12.93 6.69
N MET A 121 -21.01 13.66 5.83
CA MET A 121 -20.92 13.39 4.40
C MET A 121 -19.45 13.40 3.96
N GLU A 122 -19.08 12.55 3.02
CA GLU A 122 -17.83 12.71 2.27
C GLU A 122 -18.00 13.72 1.12
N ASP A 123 -16.91 14.26 0.60
CA ASP A 123 -16.91 15.31 -0.42
C ASP A 123 -17.18 14.82 -1.86
N ASP A 124 -17.24 13.51 -2.08
CA ASP A 124 -17.61 12.92 -3.38
C ASP A 124 -19.04 12.39 -3.40
N ILE A 125 -19.90 12.82 -2.48
CA ILE A 125 -21.30 12.40 -2.47
C ILE A 125 -22.14 13.01 -3.59
N VAL A 126 -23.19 12.30 -3.97
CA VAL A 126 -24.36 12.81 -4.68
C VAL A 126 -25.60 12.49 -3.86
N LEU A 127 -26.46 13.49 -3.69
CA LEU A 127 -27.79 13.34 -3.09
C LEU A 127 -28.79 13.05 -4.22
N HIS A 128 -29.67 12.08 -4.01
CA HIS A 128 -30.61 11.67 -5.04
C HIS A 128 -31.90 12.52 -5.05
N PRO A 129 -32.63 12.58 -6.18
CA PRO A 129 -33.84 13.41 -6.30
C PRO A 129 -34.92 13.16 -5.24
N TRP A 130 -34.97 11.96 -4.65
CA TRP A 130 -35.96 11.62 -3.62
C TRP A 130 -35.53 11.94 -2.18
N THR A 131 -34.33 12.48 -1.96
CA THR A 131 -33.83 12.86 -0.63
C THR A 131 -34.84 13.71 0.12
N ARG A 132 -35.42 14.73 -0.52
CA ARG A 132 -36.46 15.58 0.10
C ARG A 132 -37.63 14.76 0.68
N ARG A 133 -38.07 13.72 -0.03
CA ARG A 133 -39.20 12.87 0.37
C ARG A 133 -38.80 11.90 1.48
N VAL A 134 -37.60 11.33 1.41
CA VAL A 134 -37.06 10.41 2.42
C VAL A 134 -36.83 11.15 3.73
N SER A 135 -36.13 12.30 3.70
CA SER A 135 -35.84 13.09 4.90
C SER A 135 -37.13 13.56 5.58
N ARG A 136 -38.15 14.01 4.83
CA ARG A 136 -39.46 14.32 5.43
C ARG A 136 -40.08 13.14 6.18
N LYS A 137 -39.96 11.92 5.64
CA LYS A 137 -40.53 10.72 6.28
C LYS A 137 -39.71 10.29 7.49
N LEU A 138 -38.39 10.43 7.42
CA LEU A 138 -37.48 10.19 8.53
C LEU A 138 -37.79 11.16 9.68
N TRP A 139 -37.89 12.46 9.40
CA TRP A 139 -38.27 13.48 10.37
C TRP A 139 -39.62 13.16 11.04
N GLN A 140 -40.65 12.83 10.26
CA GLN A 140 -41.96 12.40 10.81
C GLN A 140 -41.84 11.15 11.71
N GLY A 141 -40.90 10.25 11.40
CA GLY A 141 -40.63 9.07 12.22
C GLY A 141 -40.04 9.44 13.58
N ILE A 142 -39.06 10.35 13.57
CA ILE A 142 -38.37 10.86 14.77
C ILE A 142 -39.33 11.68 15.63
N GLU A 143 -40.04 12.65 15.05
CA GLU A 143 -40.98 13.53 15.76
C GLU A 143 -42.10 12.75 16.48
N ARG A 144 -42.55 11.63 15.89
CA ARG A 144 -43.57 10.75 16.47
C ARG A 144 -43.01 9.72 17.46
N GLY A 145 -41.70 9.71 17.70
CA GLY A 145 -41.03 8.72 18.55
C GLY A 145 -40.96 7.30 17.98
N ASN A 146 -41.20 7.12 16.67
CA ASN A 146 -41.06 5.80 16.01
C ASN A 146 -39.59 5.46 15.72
N ILE A 147 -38.72 6.46 15.71
CA ILE A 147 -37.27 6.34 15.54
C ILE A 147 -36.66 7.14 16.68
N ASP A 148 -36.06 6.46 17.65
CA ASP A 148 -35.29 7.16 18.69
C ASP A 148 -34.00 7.68 18.05
N PHE A 149 -33.94 8.98 17.86
CA PHE A 149 -32.76 9.69 17.38
C PHE A 149 -32.63 10.98 18.18
N THR A 150 -32.67 10.82 19.51
CA THR A 150 -32.47 11.90 20.47
C THR A 150 -30.98 12.04 20.80
N PRO A 151 -30.49 13.21 21.25
CA PRO A 151 -29.07 13.36 21.56
C PRO A 151 -28.53 12.37 22.61
N LYS A 152 -29.43 11.83 23.47
CA LYS A 152 -29.10 10.85 24.51
C LYS A 152 -29.14 9.41 24.04
N SER A 153 -29.78 9.13 22.90
CA SER A 153 -29.82 7.77 22.38
C SER A 153 -28.45 7.38 21.83
N THR A 154 -28.20 6.09 21.73
CA THR A 154 -27.05 5.52 21.04
C THR A 154 -27.56 5.10 19.66
N THR A 155 -27.77 6.05 18.76
CA THR A 155 -28.35 5.75 17.43
C THR A 155 -27.50 6.22 16.26
N LEU A 156 -27.34 5.33 15.28
CA LEU A 156 -26.73 5.52 13.97
C LEU A 156 -27.77 5.35 12.84
N LEU A 157 -27.82 6.31 11.92
CA LEU A 157 -28.62 6.24 10.70
C LEU A 157 -27.70 6.07 9.49
N ARG A 158 -27.89 4.97 8.74
CA ARG A 158 -27.18 4.66 7.49
C ARG A 158 -27.96 5.22 6.31
N LEU A 159 -27.41 6.23 5.63
CA LEU A 159 -28.16 7.11 4.73
C LEU A 159 -27.71 7.03 3.26
N GLY A 160 -26.44 6.75 2.98
CA GLY A 160 -25.94 6.56 1.62
C GLY A 160 -24.83 5.53 1.53
N TRP A 161 -24.65 4.91 0.37
CA TRP A 161 -23.61 3.90 0.09
C TRP A 161 -23.40 3.77 -1.42
N ALA A 162 -22.48 2.91 -1.86
CA ALA A 162 -22.20 2.66 -3.27
C ALA A 162 -23.47 2.50 -4.14
N LEU A 163 -23.49 3.19 -5.27
CA LEU A 163 -24.60 3.20 -6.22
C LEU A 163 -24.95 1.77 -6.62
N SER A 164 -26.26 1.48 -6.61
CA SER A 164 -26.78 0.13 -6.77
C SER A 164 -28.27 0.18 -7.06
N LYS A 165 -28.91 -0.99 -7.24
CA LYS A 165 -30.36 -1.11 -7.47
C LYS A 165 -31.24 -0.47 -6.39
N ASP A 166 -30.70 -0.24 -5.19
CA ASP A 166 -31.40 0.46 -4.11
C ASP A 166 -31.64 1.95 -4.44
N HIS A 167 -30.85 2.51 -5.35
CA HIS A 167 -30.89 3.89 -5.84
C HIS A 167 -31.67 4.05 -7.16
N GLY A 168 -32.30 3.00 -7.71
CA GLY A 168 -32.87 3.11 -9.08
C GLY A 168 -34.07 4.05 -9.21
N ARG A 169 -34.88 4.20 -8.14
CA ARG A 169 -36.03 5.11 -8.05
C ARG A 169 -36.60 5.12 -6.64
N PHE A 170 -37.35 6.18 -6.29
CA PHE A 170 -38.17 6.14 -5.09
C PHE A 170 -39.23 5.04 -5.18
N LYS A 171 -39.21 4.10 -4.22
CA LYS A 171 -40.25 3.08 -4.06
C LYS A 171 -41.15 3.44 -2.87
N ARG A 172 -40.71 3.12 -1.66
CA ARG A 172 -41.40 3.36 -0.40
C ARG A 172 -40.37 3.63 0.69
N PHE A 173 -40.66 4.58 1.57
CA PHE A 173 -39.87 4.81 2.78
C PHE A 173 -40.00 3.62 3.73
N ARG A 174 -38.87 3.06 4.16
CA ARG A 174 -38.79 2.05 5.20
C ARG A 174 -37.46 2.12 5.93
N THR A 175 -37.44 1.67 7.17
CA THR A 175 -36.24 1.40 7.94
C THR A 175 -35.94 -0.10 7.91
N SER A 176 -34.70 -0.48 8.21
CA SER A 176 -34.25 -1.86 8.31
C SER A 176 -32.98 -1.93 9.14
N HIS A 177 -32.72 -3.04 9.82
CA HIS A 177 -31.45 -3.29 10.51
C HIS A 177 -30.38 -3.91 9.60
N LYS A 178 -30.65 -4.00 8.29
CA LYS A 178 -29.69 -4.55 7.33
C LYS A 178 -28.45 -3.65 7.27
N VAL A 179 -27.29 -4.20 7.60
CA VAL A 179 -26.02 -3.49 7.54
C VAL A 179 -25.73 -2.99 6.10
N ARG A 180 -25.29 -1.73 6.02
CA ARG A 180 -24.78 -1.07 4.82
C ARG A 180 -23.55 -0.25 5.23
N MET A 181 -22.46 -0.38 4.47
CA MET A 181 -21.29 0.48 4.67
C MET A 181 -21.64 1.86 4.15
N SER A 182 -22.02 2.74 5.07
CA SER A 182 -22.61 4.04 4.79
C SER A 182 -21.63 5.20 4.91
N ASN A 183 -20.35 4.94 4.63
CA ASN A 183 -19.28 5.91 4.70
C ASN A 183 -19.58 7.24 3.99
N PRO A 184 -20.17 7.24 2.76
CA PRO A 184 -20.41 8.49 2.06
C PRO A 184 -21.42 9.39 2.79
N CYS A 185 -22.39 8.81 3.52
CA CYS A 185 -23.40 9.59 4.21
C CYS A 185 -24.05 8.79 5.36
N TYR A 186 -23.86 9.26 6.59
CA TYR A 186 -24.45 8.70 7.81
C TYR A 186 -24.74 9.79 8.83
N ALA A 187 -25.73 9.57 9.70
CA ALA A 187 -26.02 10.47 10.82
C ALA A 187 -25.90 9.73 12.14
N LEU A 188 -25.41 10.41 13.17
CA LEU A 188 -25.27 9.83 14.50
C LEU A 188 -25.59 10.82 15.63
N THR A 189 -25.85 10.24 16.78
CA THR A 189 -26.11 10.91 18.05
C THR A 189 -24.82 11.01 18.87
N PRO A 190 -24.67 12.00 19.77
CA PRO A 190 -23.54 12.06 20.70
C PRO A 190 -23.35 10.77 21.51
N GLY A 191 -24.45 10.15 21.95
CA GLY A 191 -24.40 8.86 22.64
C GLY A 191 -23.73 7.77 21.81
N PHE A 192 -24.03 7.69 20.51
CA PHE A 192 -23.35 6.74 19.62
C PHE A 192 -21.88 7.11 19.36
N ALA A 193 -21.54 8.40 19.30
CA ALA A 193 -20.14 8.85 19.19
C ALA A 193 -19.29 8.42 20.41
N VAL A 194 -19.85 8.55 21.62
CA VAL A 194 -19.21 8.05 22.85
C VAL A 194 -19.00 6.53 22.74
N ASN A 195 -20.00 5.81 22.23
CA ASN A 195 -19.88 4.37 22.03
C ASN A 195 -18.71 3.99 21.10
N LEU A 196 -18.56 4.69 19.96
CA LEU A 196 -17.44 4.48 19.03
C LEU A 196 -16.08 4.71 19.69
N ILE A 197 -15.93 5.79 20.45
CA ILE A 197 -14.66 6.13 21.11
C ILE A 197 -14.30 5.09 22.17
N ASN A 198 -15.29 4.60 22.93
CA ASN A 198 -15.05 3.59 23.96
C ASN A 198 -14.65 2.22 23.38
N HIS A 199 -15.06 1.93 22.15
CA HIS A 199 -14.68 0.69 21.44
C HIS A 199 -13.36 0.82 20.68
N PHE A 200 -12.87 2.04 20.46
CA PHE A 200 -11.64 2.25 19.69
C PHE A 200 -10.39 2.01 20.54
N ASP A 201 -9.70 0.91 20.28
CA ASP A 201 -8.36 0.64 20.80
C ASP A 201 -7.27 0.90 19.76
N ARG A 202 -7.41 0.32 18.56
CA ARG A 202 -6.44 0.48 17.46
C ARG A 202 -7.14 0.37 16.10
N VAL A 203 -6.46 0.77 15.02
CA VAL A 203 -6.98 0.65 13.64
C VAL A 203 -6.75 -0.77 13.14
N GLU A 204 -7.76 -1.63 13.28
CA GLU A 204 -7.73 -3.03 12.79
C GLU A 204 -8.49 -3.23 11.48
N THR A 205 -9.30 -2.25 11.09
CA THR A 205 -10.14 -2.30 9.90
C THR A 205 -10.34 -0.91 9.32
N THR A 206 -11.11 -0.80 8.24
CA THR A 206 -11.48 0.50 7.66
C THR A 206 -12.59 1.16 8.48
N SER A 207 -12.65 2.50 8.44
CA SER A 207 -13.58 3.32 9.23
C SER A 207 -15.04 2.91 9.05
N ASP A 208 -15.41 2.51 7.84
CA ASP A 208 -16.76 2.07 7.48
C ASP A 208 -17.14 0.73 8.12
N VAL A 209 -16.23 -0.25 8.12
CA VAL A 209 -16.43 -1.54 8.77
C VAL A 209 -16.50 -1.37 10.28
N PHE A 210 -15.58 -0.61 10.88
CA PHE A 210 -15.60 -0.33 12.32
C PHE A 210 -16.91 0.32 12.75
N LEU A 211 -17.32 1.38 12.05
CA LEU A 211 -18.53 2.15 12.35
C LEU A 211 -19.81 1.31 12.16
N HIS A 212 -19.93 0.60 11.04
CA HIS A 212 -21.20 0.04 10.61
C HIS A 212 -21.40 -1.44 10.91
N ASP A 213 -20.32 -2.20 11.12
CA ASP A 213 -20.38 -3.65 11.32
C ASP A 213 -19.89 -4.05 12.72
N GLU A 214 -18.75 -3.51 13.17
CA GLU A 214 -18.14 -3.93 14.43
C GLU A 214 -18.77 -3.27 15.65
N VAL A 215 -19.01 -1.95 15.60
CA VAL A 215 -19.59 -1.21 16.73
C VAL A 215 -21.10 -1.12 16.66
N ALA A 216 -21.66 -0.91 15.47
CA ALA A 216 -23.11 -0.75 15.31
C ALA A 216 -23.84 -2.10 15.38
N THR A 217 -24.75 -2.23 16.33
CA THR A 217 -25.63 -3.39 16.49
C THR A 217 -26.98 -3.16 15.81
N SER A 218 -27.82 -4.19 15.74
CA SER A 218 -29.20 -4.01 15.27
C SER A 218 -30.05 -3.11 16.18
N GLU A 219 -29.68 -2.94 17.45
CA GLU A 219 -30.45 -2.15 18.42
C GLU A 219 -30.18 -0.65 18.30
N ASP A 220 -28.95 -0.28 17.95
CA ASP A 220 -28.47 1.09 17.87
C ASP A 220 -28.41 1.64 16.44
N SER A 221 -28.82 0.87 15.42
CA SER A 221 -28.62 1.30 14.04
C SER A 221 -29.78 1.01 13.09
N LEU A 222 -30.05 1.97 12.20
CA LEU A 222 -31.11 1.91 11.21
C LEU A 222 -30.63 2.28 9.82
N THR A 223 -30.96 1.45 8.85
CA THR A 223 -30.72 1.69 7.43
C THR A 223 -31.97 2.24 6.77
N ILE A 224 -31.80 3.40 6.12
CA ILE A 224 -32.90 4.14 5.51
C ILE A 224 -33.03 3.76 4.04
N PHE A 225 -34.25 3.40 3.62
CA PHE A 225 -34.56 3.08 2.24
C PHE A 225 -35.67 3.98 1.65
N PRO A 226 -35.55 4.39 0.38
CA PRO A 226 -34.33 4.30 -0.42
C PRO A 226 -33.20 5.17 0.17
N PRO A 227 -31.92 4.82 -0.05
CA PRO A 227 -30.78 5.65 0.33
C PRO A 227 -30.91 7.05 -0.26
N VAL A 228 -30.45 8.06 0.50
CA VAL A 228 -30.48 9.47 0.07
C VAL A 228 -29.23 9.88 -0.69
N ALA A 229 -28.14 9.13 -0.57
CA ALA A 229 -26.87 9.45 -1.20
C ALA A 229 -26.12 8.23 -1.75
N SER A 230 -25.23 8.48 -2.70
CA SER A 230 -24.17 7.57 -3.13
C SER A 230 -22.86 8.35 -3.31
N ASP A 231 -21.72 7.67 -3.34
CA ASP A 231 -20.43 8.27 -3.71
C ASP A 231 -20.28 8.37 -5.25
N LEU A 232 -19.34 9.19 -5.70
CA LEU A 232 -18.95 9.31 -7.12
C LEU A 232 -17.72 8.47 -7.48
N SER A 233 -16.76 8.33 -6.56
CA SER A 233 -15.45 7.73 -6.87
C SER A 233 -15.52 6.22 -7.01
N TRP A 234 -16.22 5.52 -6.12
CA TRP A 234 -16.40 4.07 -6.18
C TRP A 234 -17.53 3.65 -7.14
N SER A 235 -18.57 4.47 -7.23
CA SER A 235 -19.77 4.14 -7.99
C SER A 235 -19.63 4.40 -9.50
N GLU A 236 -19.10 5.56 -9.87
CA GLU A 236 -19.09 6.03 -11.26
C GLU A 236 -17.68 6.28 -11.81
N GLY A 237 -16.68 6.39 -10.93
CA GLY A 237 -15.33 6.80 -11.30
C GLY A 237 -15.27 8.26 -11.76
N ALA A 238 -16.34 9.04 -11.53
CA ALA A 238 -16.44 10.42 -11.98
C ALA A 238 -15.49 11.35 -11.23
N THR A 239 -15.12 10.98 -10.00
CA THR A 239 -14.07 11.61 -9.21
C THR A 239 -12.96 10.61 -8.92
N ASP A 240 -11.72 11.10 -8.82
CA ASP A 240 -10.58 10.28 -8.41
C ASP A 240 -10.66 9.94 -6.91
N SER A 241 -10.38 8.70 -6.51
CA SER A 241 -10.38 8.31 -5.10
C SER A 241 -9.02 8.59 -4.45
N TYR A 242 -9.04 9.30 -3.32
CA TYR A 242 -7.85 9.60 -2.54
C TYR A 242 -7.38 8.47 -1.62
N ILE A 243 -8.13 7.35 -1.53
CA ILE A 243 -7.74 6.17 -0.73
C ILE A 243 -7.12 5.10 -1.62
N HIS A 244 -7.84 4.65 -2.66
CA HIS A 244 -7.34 3.67 -3.61
C HIS A 244 -7.66 4.09 -5.04
N PRO A 245 -6.71 4.07 -5.99
CA PRO A 245 -7.06 4.19 -7.39
C PRO A 245 -8.01 3.05 -7.80
N LYS A 246 -9.19 3.41 -8.30
CA LYS A 246 -10.25 2.48 -8.70
C LYS A 246 -10.26 2.24 -10.21
N LYS A 247 -10.48 1.00 -10.65
CA LYS A 247 -10.48 0.63 -12.08
C LYS A 247 -11.58 1.35 -12.88
N ASN A 248 -12.75 1.61 -12.30
CA ASN A 248 -13.84 2.36 -12.93
C ASN A 248 -13.44 3.81 -13.31
N ARG A 249 -12.46 4.43 -12.63
CA ARG A 249 -11.91 5.73 -13.02
C ARG A 249 -11.21 5.67 -14.38
N LEU A 250 -10.51 4.57 -14.70
CA LEU A 250 -9.91 4.38 -16.03
C LEU A 250 -10.98 4.39 -17.12
N GLU A 251 -12.08 3.67 -16.90
CA GLU A 251 -13.20 3.61 -17.84
C GLU A 251 -13.84 4.99 -18.01
N TYR A 252 -14.00 5.74 -16.92
CA TYR A 252 -14.49 7.11 -16.95
C TYR A 252 -13.57 8.03 -17.76
N LEU A 253 -12.26 8.04 -17.48
CA LEU A 253 -11.28 8.89 -18.16
C LEU A 253 -11.23 8.60 -19.66
N LYS A 254 -11.23 7.32 -20.04
CA LYS A 254 -11.29 6.87 -21.44
C LYS A 254 -12.57 7.35 -22.13
N LYS A 255 -13.72 7.19 -21.49
CA LYS A 255 -15.02 7.59 -22.06
C LYS A 255 -15.12 9.11 -22.29
N HIS A 256 -14.41 9.92 -21.50
CA HIS A 256 -14.44 11.38 -21.58
C HIS A 256 -13.20 12.00 -22.26
N ASN A 257 -12.35 11.19 -22.90
CA ASN A 257 -11.14 11.64 -23.62
C ASN A 257 -10.19 12.49 -22.75
N ARG A 258 -9.95 12.08 -21.49
CA ARG A 258 -9.02 12.75 -20.55
C ARG A 258 -7.64 12.08 -20.57
N ASP A 259 -6.97 12.09 -21.73
CA ASP A 259 -5.77 11.27 -21.99
C ASP A 259 -4.59 11.55 -21.06
N THR A 260 -4.34 12.81 -20.70
CA THR A 260 -3.23 13.19 -19.81
C THR A 260 -3.41 12.62 -18.40
N GLU A 261 -4.63 12.73 -17.87
CA GLU A 261 -4.98 12.16 -16.56
C GLU A 261 -5.02 10.64 -16.60
N LEU A 262 -5.41 10.06 -17.73
CA LEU A 262 -5.41 8.61 -17.91
C LEU A 262 -4.00 8.03 -17.72
N ALA A 263 -2.99 8.62 -18.37
CA ALA A 263 -1.60 8.16 -18.24
C ALA A 263 -1.08 8.28 -16.80
N GLU A 264 -1.38 9.39 -16.12
CA GLU A 264 -1.01 9.58 -14.72
C GLU A 264 -1.71 8.57 -13.79
N PHE A 265 -2.99 8.34 -14.01
CA PHE A 265 -3.78 7.40 -13.22
C PHE A 265 -3.39 5.94 -13.44
N GLU A 266 -3.07 5.55 -14.69
CA GLU A 266 -2.51 4.23 -15.01
C GLU A 266 -1.19 4.01 -14.27
N ARG A 267 -0.31 5.02 -14.25
CA ARG A 267 0.92 4.98 -13.47
C ARG A 267 0.62 4.81 -11.98
N ARG A 268 -0.28 5.59 -11.39
CA ARG A 268 -0.65 5.45 -9.96
C ARG A 268 -1.22 4.07 -9.63
N LEU A 269 -2.12 3.55 -10.48
CA LEU A 269 -2.71 2.23 -10.29
C LEU A 269 -1.66 1.12 -10.34
N LYS A 270 -0.67 1.23 -11.24
CA LYS A 270 0.43 0.28 -11.35
C LYS A 270 1.30 0.22 -10.09
N HIS A 271 1.57 1.37 -9.47
CA HIS A 271 2.41 1.45 -8.27
C HIS A 271 1.61 1.28 -6.97
N HIS A 272 0.30 1.05 -7.05
CA HIS A 272 -0.56 0.94 -5.88
C HIS A 272 -0.49 -0.48 -5.29
N VAL A 273 0.21 -0.63 -4.17
CA VAL A 273 0.24 -1.88 -3.41
C VAL A 273 -0.96 -1.91 -2.47
N GLN A 274 -1.89 -2.82 -2.72
CA GLN A 274 -3.02 -3.14 -1.83
C GLN A 274 -2.93 -4.56 -1.25
N HIS A 275 -2.09 -5.39 -1.86
CA HIS A 275 -1.89 -6.77 -1.46
C HIS A 275 -0.41 -6.99 -1.18
N VAL A 276 -0.11 -7.58 -0.02
CA VAL A 276 1.24 -7.94 0.40
C VAL A 276 1.30 -9.45 0.52
N TYR A 277 2.25 -10.07 -0.16
CA TYR A 277 2.47 -11.50 -0.11
C TYR A 277 3.39 -11.85 1.07
N GLN A 278 3.20 -13.01 1.67
CA GLN A 278 4.14 -13.57 2.64
C GLN A 278 4.83 -14.77 2.03
N ARG A 279 6.16 -14.76 2.06
CA ARG A 279 6.99 -15.92 1.72
C ARG A 279 7.93 -16.22 2.87
N ALA A 280 8.51 -17.40 2.90
CA ALA A 280 9.45 -17.73 3.94
C ALA A 280 10.84 -17.14 3.63
N ILE A 281 11.25 -17.15 2.36
CA ILE A 281 12.62 -16.82 1.95
C ILE A 281 12.64 -15.62 0.99
N LEU A 282 13.56 -14.69 1.25
CA LEU A 282 14.02 -13.70 0.30
C LEU A 282 15.53 -13.86 0.09
N CYS A 283 15.95 -14.23 -1.12
CA CYS A 283 17.36 -14.20 -1.51
C CYS A 283 17.67 -12.92 -2.28
N VAL A 284 18.72 -12.21 -1.88
CA VAL A 284 19.17 -10.98 -2.54
C VAL A 284 20.67 -11.00 -2.77
N GLY A 285 21.12 -10.20 -3.73
CA GLY A 285 22.54 -10.09 -4.07
C GLY A 285 22.76 -9.03 -5.12
N HIS A 286 23.99 -8.91 -5.59
CA HIS A 286 24.27 -8.19 -6.82
C HIS A 286 23.80 -9.05 -8.01
N PRO A 287 23.36 -8.47 -9.15
CA PRO A 287 22.93 -9.24 -10.34
C PRO A 287 23.97 -10.23 -10.90
N ARG A 288 25.21 -10.18 -10.41
CA ARG A 288 26.33 -11.06 -10.80
C ARG A 288 26.90 -11.92 -9.66
N THR A 289 26.23 -11.95 -8.49
CA THR A 289 26.61 -12.78 -7.33
C THR A 289 25.75 -14.03 -7.16
N GLY A 290 25.04 -14.46 -8.21
CA GLY A 290 24.43 -15.80 -8.25
C GLY A 290 23.01 -15.91 -7.71
N THR A 291 22.18 -14.87 -7.83
CA THR A 291 20.74 -14.94 -7.48
C THR A 291 19.99 -16.06 -8.22
N GLY A 292 20.32 -16.32 -9.49
CA GLY A 292 19.77 -17.46 -10.23
C GLY A 292 20.27 -18.81 -9.72
N PHE A 293 21.55 -18.88 -9.32
CA PHE A 293 22.13 -20.10 -8.78
C PHE A 293 21.50 -20.49 -7.44
N VAL A 294 21.34 -19.53 -6.51
CA VAL A 294 20.70 -19.82 -5.21
C VAL A 294 19.25 -20.27 -5.39
N ALA A 295 18.49 -19.68 -6.31
CA ALA A 295 17.13 -20.11 -6.61
C ALA A 295 17.07 -21.56 -7.13
N GLU A 296 17.96 -21.90 -8.06
CA GLU A 296 18.07 -23.26 -8.60
C GLU A 296 18.53 -24.25 -7.53
N LEU A 297 19.49 -23.87 -6.68
CA LEU A 297 19.98 -24.70 -5.58
C LEU A 297 18.86 -24.99 -4.57
N CYS A 298 18.13 -23.96 -4.12
CA CYS A 298 16.96 -24.12 -3.26
C CYS A 298 15.94 -25.07 -3.90
N THR A 299 15.59 -24.82 -5.17
CA THR A 299 14.58 -25.62 -5.89
C THR A 299 14.99 -27.08 -6.03
N LYS A 300 16.25 -27.35 -6.39
CA LYS A 300 16.80 -28.72 -6.46
C LYS A 300 16.84 -29.40 -5.10
N SER A 301 16.99 -28.63 -4.02
CA SER A 301 16.92 -29.14 -2.66
C SER A 301 15.50 -29.36 -2.15
N GLY A 302 14.45 -29.03 -2.91
CA GLY A 302 13.05 -29.21 -2.50
C GLY A 302 12.36 -27.95 -1.97
N VAL A 303 13.04 -26.80 -1.98
CA VAL A 303 12.51 -25.50 -1.53
C VAL A 303 12.27 -24.60 -2.74
N GLU A 304 11.02 -24.29 -3.04
CA GLU A 304 10.59 -23.63 -4.26
C GLU A 304 10.79 -22.11 -4.18
N VAL A 305 12.00 -21.66 -4.51
CA VAL A 305 12.38 -20.24 -4.60
C VAL A 305 12.48 -19.82 -6.06
N GLY A 306 11.64 -18.88 -6.49
CA GLY A 306 11.66 -18.37 -7.88
C GLY A 306 12.79 -17.36 -8.13
N HIS A 307 13.33 -17.31 -9.36
CA HIS A 307 14.34 -16.31 -9.75
C HIS A 307 13.67 -15.13 -10.47
N GLU A 308 13.71 -13.94 -9.85
CA GLU A 308 13.02 -12.73 -10.33
C GLU A 308 11.50 -12.89 -10.53
N ALA A 309 10.94 -13.98 -9.98
CA ALA A 309 9.55 -14.40 -10.03
C ALA A 309 9.17 -15.08 -8.71
N ASP A 310 7.88 -15.15 -8.42
CA ASP A 310 7.34 -15.81 -7.25
C ASP A 310 7.59 -17.31 -7.26
N GLY A 311 8.07 -17.84 -6.13
CA GLY A 311 8.09 -19.25 -5.80
C GLY A 311 7.29 -19.47 -4.53
N LYS A 312 6.77 -20.70 -4.33
CA LYS A 312 5.94 -21.02 -3.17
C LYS A 312 6.61 -20.69 -1.84
N ASP A 313 7.92 -20.93 -1.72
CA ASP A 313 8.67 -20.72 -0.50
C ASP A 313 9.40 -19.36 -0.49
N GLY A 314 9.62 -18.74 -1.64
CA GLY A 314 10.38 -17.50 -1.70
C GLY A 314 10.69 -16.96 -3.09
N ILE A 315 11.40 -15.84 -3.09
CA ILE A 315 11.95 -15.19 -4.28
C ILE A 315 13.44 -14.92 -4.11
N SER A 316 14.20 -15.09 -5.19
CA SER A 316 15.57 -14.66 -5.34
C SER A 316 15.66 -13.56 -6.39
N SER A 317 15.95 -12.34 -5.97
CA SER A 317 15.99 -11.19 -6.86
C SER A 317 16.94 -10.12 -6.37
N TRP A 318 17.90 -9.74 -7.20
CA TRP A 318 18.82 -8.66 -6.87
C TRP A 318 18.11 -7.30 -6.76
N MET A 319 16.97 -7.13 -7.44
CA MET A 319 16.18 -5.89 -7.40
C MET A 319 15.54 -5.64 -6.03
N PHE A 320 15.39 -6.68 -5.21
CA PHE A 320 14.87 -6.58 -3.84
C PHE A 320 15.90 -6.11 -2.82
N ALA A 321 17.12 -5.78 -3.25
CA ALA A 321 18.10 -5.14 -2.38
C ALA A 321 17.69 -3.72 -1.96
N VAL A 322 16.71 -3.09 -2.62
CA VAL A 322 16.31 -1.69 -2.40
C VAL A 322 14.78 -1.52 -2.48
N ASP A 323 14.26 -0.47 -1.86
CA ASP A 323 12.83 -0.11 -1.91
C ASP A 323 12.46 0.64 -3.20
N ALA A 324 12.60 -0.02 -4.34
CA ALA A 324 12.19 0.53 -5.63
C ALA A 324 10.66 0.58 -5.77
N ALA A 325 10.16 1.65 -6.41
CA ALA A 325 8.73 1.77 -6.73
C ALA A 325 8.28 0.69 -7.73
N GLU A 326 9.15 0.34 -8.68
CA GLU A 326 8.95 -0.75 -9.63
C GLU A 326 10.29 -1.42 -9.96
N ASN A 327 10.28 -2.74 -9.94
CA ASN A 327 11.40 -3.57 -10.34
C ASN A 327 11.41 -3.75 -11.88
N PRO A 328 12.51 -3.38 -12.58
CA PRO A 328 12.58 -3.36 -14.04
C PRO A 328 12.40 -4.72 -14.74
N TRP A 329 12.58 -5.84 -14.03
CA TRP A 329 12.42 -7.20 -14.56
C TRP A 329 11.42 -8.05 -13.76
N ALA A 330 10.44 -7.42 -13.11
CA ALA A 330 9.39 -8.17 -12.40
C ALA A 330 8.59 -9.07 -13.35
N ALA A 331 8.52 -10.37 -13.05
CA ALA A 331 7.74 -11.34 -13.83
C ALA A 331 6.26 -11.41 -13.43
N ASP A 332 5.94 -10.99 -12.20
CA ASP A 332 4.61 -11.14 -11.57
C ASP A 332 4.39 -10.06 -10.48
N PRO A 333 3.18 -9.99 -9.88
CA PRO A 333 2.87 -9.00 -8.84
C PRO A 333 3.73 -9.10 -7.58
N VAL A 334 4.24 -10.29 -7.22
CA VAL A 334 5.11 -10.45 -6.05
C VAL A 334 6.46 -9.82 -6.32
N ALA A 335 7.03 -10.09 -7.49
CA ALA A 335 8.31 -9.56 -7.94
C ALA A 335 8.30 -8.06 -8.25
N GLN A 336 7.13 -7.42 -8.28
CA GLN A 336 6.96 -6.03 -8.74
C GLN A 336 7.69 -5.01 -7.87
N THR A 337 7.64 -5.16 -6.55
CA THR A 337 8.29 -4.26 -5.60
C THR A 337 8.50 -4.98 -4.28
N ARG A 338 9.60 -4.67 -3.59
CA ARG A 338 9.88 -5.16 -2.24
C ARG A 338 8.74 -4.87 -1.26
N LYS A 339 8.01 -3.76 -1.45
CA LYS A 339 6.87 -3.37 -0.60
C LYS A 339 5.68 -4.32 -0.69
N ALA A 340 5.59 -5.11 -1.76
CA ALA A 340 4.55 -6.10 -1.96
C ALA A 340 4.88 -7.46 -1.32
N LEU A 341 6.03 -7.59 -0.64
CA LEU A 341 6.46 -8.84 -0.04
C LEU A 341 6.88 -8.66 1.42
N LYS A 342 6.47 -9.62 2.25
CA LYS A 342 7.05 -9.90 3.56
C LYS A 342 7.73 -11.25 3.51
N TRP A 343 8.85 -11.36 4.21
CA TRP A 343 9.61 -12.60 4.32
C TRP A 343 9.98 -12.88 5.77
N GLN A 344 10.28 -14.14 6.05
CA GLN A 344 10.78 -14.58 7.36
C GLN A 344 12.30 -14.54 7.41
N PHE A 345 12.96 -15.08 6.37
CA PHE A 345 14.41 -15.17 6.28
C PHE A 345 14.93 -14.43 5.07
N MET A 346 15.95 -13.60 5.28
CA MET A 346 16.67 -12.90 4.24
C MET A 346 18.06 -13.49 4.05
N ILE A 347 18.35 -13.95 2.85
CA ILE A 347 19.62 -14.59 2.49
C ILE A 347 20.39 -13.67 1.55
N GLN A 348 21.56 -13.20 1.99
CA GLN A 348 22.46 -12.43 1.15
C GLN A 348 23.39 -13.36 0.38
N THR A 349 23.41 -13.23 -0.94
CA THR A 349 24.38 -13.92 -1.81
C THR A 349 25.61 -13.04 -2.05
N VAL A 350 26.79 -13.62 -1.83
CA VAL A 350 28.08 -12.96 -2.05
C VAL A 350 28.98 -13.84 -2.93
N ARG A 351 29.92 -13.19 -3.61
CA ARG A 351 30.82 -13.81 -4.57
C ARG A 351 32.24 -13.26 -4.42
N ASP A 352 33.23 -14.09 -4.71
CA ASP A 352 34.63 -13.71 -4.79
C ASP A 352 34.83 -12.56 -5.80
N PRO A 353 35.39 -11.40 -5.38
CA PRO A 353 35.64 -10.28 -6.27
C PRO A 353 36.45 -10.63 -7.52
N ALA A 354 37.42 -11.53 -7.43
CA ALA A 354 38.26 -11.93 -8.56
C ALA A 354 37.42 -12.54 -9.71
N THR A 355 36.31 -13.20 -9.38
CA THR A 355 35.40 -13.81 -10.38
C THR A 355 34.16 -12.95 -10.66
N ALA A 356 33.75 -12.13 -9.70
CA ALA A 356 32.59 -11.25 -9.81
C ALA A 356 32.90 -10.02 -10.70
N ILE A 357 34.03 -9.36 -10.48
CA ILE A 357 34.34 -8.07 -11.09
C ILE A 357 34.42 -8.13 -12.63
N PRO A 358 35.10 -9.11 -13.25
CA PRO A 358 35.03 -9.29 -14.71
C PRO A 358 33.59 -9.45 -15.23
N SER A 359 32.74 -10.15 -14.47
CA SER A 359 31.34 -10.34 -14.83
C SER A 359 30.51 -9.05 -14.68
N ILE A 360 30.89 -8.16 -13.77
CA ILE A 360 30.21 -6.88 -13.52
C ILE A 360 30.62 -5.84 -14.55
N ILE A 361 31.90 -5.77 -14.94
CA ILE A 361 32.35 -4.90 -16.05
C ILE A 361 31.53 -5.21 -17.31
N ARG A 362 31.39 -6.50 -17.63
CA ARG A 362 30.57 -6.96 -18.76
C ARG A 362 29.09 -6.56 -18.63
N GLU A 363 28.51 -6.69 -17.43
CA GLU A 363 27.11 -6.27 -17.17
C GLU A 363 26.94 -4.76 -17.32
N ASN A 364 27.87 -3.96 -16.79
CA ASN A 364 27.86 -2.50 -16.90
C ASN A 364 27.87 -2.04 -18.37
N ALA A 365 28.66 -2.70 -19.22
CA ALA A 365 28.76 -2.38 -20.64
C ALA A 365 27.55 -2.82 -21.48
N HIS A 366 26.91 -3.94 -21.13
CA HIS A 366 25.92 -4.59 -22.00
C HIS A 366 24.48 -4.61 -21.45
N ALA A 367 24.28 -4.17 -20.20
CA ALA A 367 22.96 -4.03 -19.57
C ALA A 367 22.80 -2.63 -18.94
N PRO A 368 22.70 -1.57 -19.76
CA PRO A 368 22.64 -0.19 -19.27
C PRO A 368 21.46 0.07 -18.31
N ALA A 369 20.33 -0.60 -18.49
CA ALA A 369 19.20 -0.52 -17.56
C ALA A 369 19.56 -1.07 -16.17
N SER A 370 20.35 -2.16 -16.09
CA SER A 370 20.78 -2.75 -14.82
C SER A 370 21.80 -1.86 -14.13
N TYR A 371 22.72 -1.29 -14.92
CA TYR A 371 23.69 -0.31 -14.43
C TYR A 371 23.01 0.93 -13.85
N GLU A 372 22.08 1.55 -14.58
CA GLU A 372 21.41 2.77 -14.13
C GLU A 372 20.51 2.52 -12.91
N PHE A 373 19.82 1.37 -12.85
CA PHE A 373 19.07 0.99 -11.65
C PHE A 373 19.99 0.87 -10.43
N ARG A 374 21.11 0.14 -10.54
CA ARG A 374 22.07 0.03 -9.44
C ARG A 374 22.67 1.38 -9.06
N ARG A 375 23.12 2.16 -10.04
CA ARG A 375 23.75 3.48 -9.84
C ARG A 375 22.83 4.44 -9.10
N SER A 376 21.60 4.62 -9.58
CA SER A 376 20.64 5.56 -9.00
C SER A 376 20.29 5.20 -7.55
N HIS A 377 20.10 3.91 -7.26
CA HIS A 377 19.82 3.45 -5.91
C HIS A 377 21.06 3.48 -5.00
N ILE A 378 22.25 3.13 -5.48
CA ILE A 378 23.49 3.29 -4.71
C ILE A 378 23.71 4.76 -4.35
N LEU A 379 23.51 5.68 -5.29
CA LEU A 379 23.62 7.12 -5.02
C LEU A 379 22.60 7.57 -3.97
N ALA A 380 21.36 7.09 -4.03
CA ALA A 380 20.32 7.46 -3.07
C ALA A 380 20.62 6.93 -1.65
N GLU A 381 21.08 5.68 -1.54
CA GLU A 381 21.32 5.02 -0.25
C GLU A 381 22.66 5.40 0.40
N THR A 382 23.68 5.72 -0.42
CA THR A 382 25.07 5.91 0.07
C THR A 382 25.66 7.29 -0.19
N GLY A 383 25.04 8.09 -1.07
CA GLY A 383 25.58 9.36 -1.54
C GLY A 383 26.74 9.24 -2.55
N ILE A 384 27.11 8.01 -2.96
CA ILE A 384 28.22 7.76 -3.89
C ILE A 384 27.68 7.47 -5.29
N ASP A 385 28.10 8.24 -6.29
CA ASP A 385 27.78 7.97 -7.69
C ASP A 385 28.82 7.02 -8.30
N LEU A 386 28.38 5.90 -8.88
CA LEU A 386 29.25 4.98 -9.61
C LEU A 386 29.98 5.67 -10.78
N ASN A 387 29.41 6.69 -11.41
CA ASN A 387 30.08 7.45 -12.46
C ASN A 387 31.24 8.32 -11.94
N GLY A 388 31.39 8.47 -10.61
CA GLY A 388 32.51 9.16 -9.99
C GLY A 388 33.84 8.38 -10.04
N PHE A 389 33.80 7.09 -10.37
CA PHE A 389 35.00 6.26 -10.54
C PHE A 389 35.50 6.31 -11.99
N GLU A 390 36.82 6.41 -12.16
CA GLU A 390 37.47 6.70 -13.45
C GLU A 390 37.50 5.47 -14.36
N THR A 391 37.81 4.30 -13.80
CA THR A 391 37.99 3.05 -14.55
C THR A 391 36.81 2.09 -14.41
N ASP A 392 36.64 1.21 -15.39
CA ASP A 392 35.57 0.20 -15.35
C ASP A 392 35.75 -0.81 -14.20
N ILE A 393 37.00 -1.10 -13.82
CA ILE A 393 37.32 -1.98 -12.68
C ILE A 393 36.84 -1.32 -11.39
N GLU A 394 37.19 -0.05 -11.16
CA GLU A 394 36.74 0.68 -9.96
C GLU A 394 35.22 0.80 -9.90
N ARG A 395 34.55 1.09 -11.03
CA ARG A 395 33.08 1.11 -11.10
C ARG A 395 32.46 -0.22 -10.74
N ALA A 396 33.06 -1.32 -11.20
CA ALA A 396 32.60 -2.65 -10.88
C ALA A 396 32.83 -3.00 -9.40
N VAL A 397 33.98 -2.61 -8.84
CA VAL A 397 34.30 -2.78 -7.42
C VAL A 397 33.31 -2.02 -6.55
N ALA A 398 33.15 -0.72 -6.82
CA ALA A 398 32.20 0.12 -6.11
C ALA A 398 30.78 -0.43 -6.20
N SER A 399 30.35 -0.88 -7.40
CA SER A 399 29.03 -1.46 -7.57
C SER A 399 28.83 -2.76 -6.79
N LEU A 400 29.84 -3.62 -6.68
CA LEU A 400 29.73 -4.87 -5.91
C LEU A 400 29.64 -4.55 -4.41
N CYS A 401 30.61 -3.77 -3.91
CA CYS A 401 30.78 -3.54 -2.48
C CYS A 401 29.65 -2.68 -1.90
N LEU A 402 29.26 -1.59 -2.58
CA LEU A 402 28.19 -0.72 -2.08
C LEU A 402 26.83 -1.43 -2.11
N TRP A 403 26.54 -2.23 -3.15
CA TRP A 403 25.31 -3.01 -3.21
C TRP A 403 25.26 -4.08 -2.11
N ALA A 404 26.38 -4.77 -1.85
CA ALA A 404 26.47 -5.72 -0.74
C ALA A 404 26.32 -5.03 0.61
N SER A 405 26.86 -3.81 0.78
CA SER A 405 26.70 -3.03 2.01
C SER A 405 25.25 -2.59 2.24
N ILE A 406 24.53 -2.19 1.19
CA ILE A 406 23.09 -1.88 1.26
C ILE A 406 22.31 -3.10 1.76
N ILE A 407 22.61 -4.28 1.23
CA ILE A 407 21.97 -5.53 1.67
C ILE A 407 22.35 -5.86 3.12
N ARG A 408 23.62 -5.77 3.49
CA ARG A 408 24.11 -6.02 4.84
C ARG A 408 23.45 -5.11 5.87
N GLY A 409 23.22 -3.84 5.53
CA GLY A 409 22.50 -2.88 6.38
C GLY A 409 21.05 -3.27 6.68
N GLN A 410 20.48 -4.24 5.95
CA GLN A 410 19.16 -4.81 6.19
C GLN A 410 19.19 -6.03 7.12
N ASN A 411 20.36 -6.39 7.66
CA ASN A 411 20.60 -7.51 8.58
C ASN A 411 20.09 -8.86 8.04
N PRO A 412 20.70 -9.39 6.96
CA PRO A 412 20.34 -10.72 6.45
C PRO A 412 20.57 -11.80 7.52
N ASP A 413 19.66 -12.76 7.59
CA ASP A 413 19.72 -13.90 8.51
C ASP A 413 20.83 -14.89 8.14
N TYR A 414 21.22 -14.92 6.86
CA TYR A 414 22.28 -15.79 6.36
C TYR A 414 23.06 -15.15 5.21
N VAL A 415 24.37 -15.40 5.17
CA VAL A 415 25.25 -14.99 4.07
C VAL A 415 25.74 -16.22 3.32
N PHE A 416 25.31 -16.36 2.08
CA PHE A 416 25.64 -17.45 1.17
C PHE A 416 26.79 -17.07 0.24
N ARG A 417 27.97 -17.66 0.48
CA ARG A 417 29.11 -17.61 -0.45
C ARG A 417 28.88 -18.63 -1.56
N ILE A 418 28.70 -18.16 -2.80
CA ILE A 418 28.28 -19.05 -3.88
C ILE A 418 29.30 -20.13 -4.27
N GLU A 419 30.57 -19.93 -3.94
CA GLU A 419 31.64 -20.86 -4.32
C GLU A 419 31.71 -22.10 -3.43
N THR A 420 31.35 -21.97 -2.15
CA THR A 420 31.61 -23.00 -1.12
C THR A 420 30.46 -23.22 -0.16
N GLY A 421 29.43 -22.36 -0.17
CA GLY A 421 28.39 -22.33 0.84
C GLY A 421 27.21 -23.26 0.61
N SER A 422 27.21 -24.09 -0.45
CA SER A 422 25.99 -24.79 -0.89
C SER A 422 25.44 -25.74 0.17
N GLU A 423 26.31 -26.55 0.77
CA GLU A 423 25.92 -27.46 1.85
C GLU A 423 25.43 -26.69 3.08
N ALA A 424 26.16 -25.65 3.47
CA ALA A 424 25.82 -24.83 4.64
C ALA A 424 24.50 -24.05 4.46
N LEU A 425 24.16 -23.64 3.24
CA LEU A 425 22.85 -23.05 2.93
C LEU A 425 21.73 -24.08 3.13
N ILE A 426 21.94 -25.32 2.67
CA ILE A 426 20.94 -26.38 2.82
C ILE A 426 20.77 -26.77 4.29
N ASP A 427 21.87 -26.79 5.05
CA ASP A 427 21.83 -26.96 6.50
C ASP A 427 21.01 -25.84 7.16
N PHE A 428 21.28 -24.57 6.80
CA PHE A 428 20.50 -23.43 7.28
C PHE A 428 19.00 -23.59 6.98
N LEU A 429 18.63 -24.01 5.76
CA LEU A 429 17.23 -24.26 5.40
C LEU A 429 16.64 -25.42 6.23
N SER A 430 17.37 -26.53 6.37
CA SER A 430 16.91 -27.67 7.18
C SER A 430 16.69 -27.29 8.64
N GLU A 431 17.61 -26.53 9.23
CA GLU A 431 17.57 -26.08 10.63
C GLU A 431 16.39 -25.12 10.88
N ASN A 432 15.97 -24.39 9.86
CA ASN A 432 14.82 -23.48 9.90
C ASN A 432 13.50 -24.14 9.45
N GLY A 433 13.46 -25.47 9.40
CA GLY A 433 12.22 -26.24 9.26
C GLY A 433 11.76 -26.50 7.82
N PHE A 434 12.60 -26.22 6.82
CA PHE A 434 12.30 -26.58 5.44
C PHE A 434 12.61 -28.07 5.18
N GLU A 435 11.74 -28.74 4.44
CA GLU A 435 12.00 -30.09 3.96
C GLU A 435 13.01 -30.04 2.81
N VAL A 436 14.25 -30.44 3.07
CA VAL A 436 15.34 -30.41 2.09
C VAL A 436 15.87 -31.79 1.71
N HIS A 437 16.34 -31.92 0.48
CA HIS A 437 17.01 -33.10 -0.06
C HIS A 437 18.45 -32.75 -0.43
N LYS A 438 19.40 -33.55 0.09
CA LYS A 438 20.83 -33.42 -0.22
C LYS A 438 21.28 -34.30 -1.37
N ASP A 439 20.45 -35.26 -1.77
CA ASP A 439 20.79 -36.25 -2.78
C ASP A 439 20.69 -35.64 -4.20
N ASN A 440 21.73 -35.83 -5.02
CA ASN A 440 21.80 -35.38 -6.43
C ASN A 440 21.86 -33.86 -6.67
N LEU A 441 22.38 -33.08 -5.71
CA LEU A 441 22.66 -31.67 -5.95
C LEU A 441 23.85 -31.53 -6.89
N ASP A 442 23.58 -31.22 -8.15
CA ASP A 442 24.60 -30.72 -9.07
C ASP A 442 25.03 -29.31 -8.61
N ILE A 443 26.06 -29.29 -7.77
CA ILE A 443 26.76 -28.10 -7.27
C ILE A 443 27.73 -27.51 -8.31
N GLY A 444 27.69 -27.99 -9.55
CA GLY A 444 28.46 -27.41 -10.65
C GLY A 444 28.12 -25.93 -10.86
N PRO A 445 29.05 -25.14 -11.42
CA PRO A 445 28.85 -23.71 -11.61
C PRO A 445 27.68 -23.42 -12.55
N VAL A 446 26.58 -22.88 -12.00
CA VAL A 446 25.42 -22.47 -12.78
C VAL A 446 25.66 -21.11 -13.43
N ASN A 447 25.49 -21.06 -14.75
CA ASN A 447 25.44 -19.84 -15.56
C ASN A 447 26.67 -18.90 -15.49
N ALA A 448 27.86 -19.43 -15.76
CA ALA A 448 29.03 -18.59 -16.03
C ALA A 448 28.82 -17.64 -17.25
N GLU A 449 27.97 -18.04 -18.22
CA GLU A 449 27.86 -17.42 -19.53
C GLU A 449 26.47 -16.85 -19.87
N LYS A 450 26.09 -15.78 -19.16
CA LYS A 450 24.89 -14.97 -19.44
C LYS A 450 24.92 -14.40 -20.86
N LEU A 451 23.83 -14.56 -21.59
CA LEU A 451 23.60 -13.92 -22.89
C LEU A 451 23.05 -12.50 -22.71
N TYR A 452 23.56 -11.55 -23.49
CA TYR A 452 23.05 -10.18 -23.57
C TYR A 452 22.40 -9.98 -24.93
N LYS A 453 21.08 -9.77 -24.97
CA LYS A 453 20.30 -9.68 -26.22
C LYS A 453 20.57 -10.88 -27.16
N GLY A 454 20.67 -12.07 -26.58
CA GLY A 454 20.97 -13.32 -27.30
C GLY A 454 22.42 -13.51 -27.76
N LYS A 455 23.34 -12.60 -27.39
CA LYS A 455 24.76 -12.69 -27.73
C LYS A 455 25.65 -12.98 -26.53
N HIS A 456 26.69 -13.77 -26.76
CA HIS A 456 27.76 -14.01 -25.80
C HIS A 456 28.81 -12.90 -25.91
N HIS A 457 29.31 -12.44 -24.77
CA HIS A 457 30.38 -11.45 -24.67
C HIS A 457 31.45 -11.99 -23.73
N GLU A 458 32.71 -11.95 -24.16
CA GLU A 458 33.83 -12.41 -23.33
C GLU A 458 33.99 -11.54 -22.08
N LYS A 459 34.45 -12.17 -20.99
CA LYS A 459 34.80 -11.44 -19.77
C LYS A 459 36.19 -10.82 -19.96
N PRO A 460 36.41 -9.57 -19.53
CA PRO A 460 37.75 -9.01 -19.52
C PRO A 460 38.64 -9.87 -18.61
N GLN A 461 39.89 -10.09 -19.03
CA GLN A 461 40.92 -10.58 -18.13
C GLN A 461 41.43 -9.38 -17.34
N ILE A 462 41.58 -9.56 -16.01
CA ILE A 462 42.14 -8.53 -15.14
C ILE A 462 43.42 -9.11 -14.56
N ASP A 463 44.56 -8.51 -14.91
CA ASP A 463 45.86 -8.91 -14.38
C ASP A 463 46.17 -8.23 -13.02
N ALA A 464 47.26 -8.64 -12.39
CA ALA A 464 47.67 -8.12 -11.09
C ALA A 464 48.00 -6.61 -11.14
N GLU A 465 48.58 -6.13 -12.23
CA GLU A 465 48.93 -4.71 -12.40
C GLU A 465 47.66 -3.85 -12.43
N GLN A 466 46.62 -4.31 -13.12
CA GLN A 466 45.32 -3.66 -13.14
C GLN A 466 44.64 -3.60 -11.77
N TRP A 467 44.81 -4.62 -10.92
CA TRP A 467 44.33 -4.59 -9.53
C TRP A 467 45.10 -3.60 -8.67
N GLU A 468 46.42 -3.49 -8.84
CA GLU A 468 47.26 -2.54 -8.11
C GLU A 468 46.97 -1.07 -8.48
N MET A 469 46.49 -0.82 -9.70
CA MET A 469 46.19 0.51 -10.21
C MET A 469 44.84 1.10 -9.77
N ILE A 470 43.96 0.33 -9.11
CA ILE A 470 42.66 0.88 -8.68
C ILE A 470 42.87 1.94 -7.58
N GLY A 471 42.08 3.03 -7.61
CA GLY A 471 42.23 4.15 -6.70
C GLY A 471 41.90 3.81 -5.24
N PRO A 472 42.36 4.65 -4.28
CA PRO A 472 42.29 4.36 -2.84
C PRO A 472 40.86 4.14 -2.32
N GLN A 473 39.87 4.82 -2.88
CA GLN A 473 38.47 4.63 -2.50
C GLN A 473 37.95 3.23 -2.90
N ALA A 474 38.28 2.77 -4.10
CA ALA A 474 37.90 1.42 -4.56
C ALA A 474 38.65 0.34 -3.79
N GLN A 475 39.94 0.55 -3.48
CA GLN A 475 40.71 -0.35 -2.61
C GLN A 475 40.07 -0.50 -1.24
N ALA A 476 39.69 0.62 -0.60
CA ALA A 476 39.05 0.58 0.72
C ALA A 476 37.74 -0.22 0.71
N LEU A 477 36.86 0.03 -0.27
CA LEU A 477 35.61 -0.72 -0.44
C LEU A 477 35.85 -2.22 -0.67
N LEU A 478 36.87 -2.56 -1.47
CA LEU A 478 37.22 -3.94 -1.75
C LEU A 478 37.80 -4.65 -0.53
N SER A 479 38.71 -4.00 0.20
CA SER A 479 39.27 -4.54 1.44
C SER A 479 38.19 -4.81 2.48
N GLU A 480 37.26 -3.87 2.67
CA GLU A 480 36.13 -4.05 3.59
C GLU A 480 35.25 -5.25 3.18
N TYR A 481 34.90 -5.36 1.90
CA TYR A 481 34.12 -6.50 1.40
C TYR A 481 34.85 -7.83 1.61
N CYS A 482 36.14 -7.88 1.31
CA CYS A 482 36.96 -9.08 1.47
C CYS A 482 37.08 -9.49 2.95
N GLU A 483 37.29 -8.53 3.85
CA GLU A 483 37.34 -8.77 5.30
C GLU A 483 35.99 -9.27 5.82
N GLU A 484 34.90 -8.58 5.50
CA GLU A 484 33.54 -8.90 5.95
C GLU A 484 33.12 -10.32 5.54
N TYR A 485 33.39 -10.71 4.28
CA TYR A 485 32.91 -11.98 3.73
C TYR A 485 33.98 -13.08 3.67
N GLY A 486 35.17 -12.81 4.21
CA GLY A 486 36.28 -13.77 4.28
C GLY A 486 36.81 -14.19 2.91
N TYR A 487 36.92 -13.24 1.97
CA TYR A 487 37.58 -13.44 0.67
C TYR A 487 39.01 -12.90 0.71
N ASN A 488 39.89 -13.50 -0.09
CA ASN A 488 41.22 -12.94 -0.31
C ASN A 488 41.10 -11.71 -1.20
N SER A 489 41.81 -10.63 -0.85
CA SER A 489 41.89 -9.46 -1.73
C SER A 489 42.66 -9.83 -3.01
N PRO A 490 42.14 -9.50 -4.21
CA PRO A 490 42.91 -9.65 -5.43
C PRO A 490 44.03 -8.59 -5.57
N VAL A 491 43.98 -7.51 -4.77
CA VAL A 491 45.04 -6.50 -4.71
C VAL A 491 46.20 -7.04 -3.88
N GLY A 492 47.38 -7.17 -4.50
CA GLY A 492 48.61 -7.65 -3.85
C GLY A 492 48.72 -9.17 -3.70
N ALA A 493 47.85 -9.95 -4.34
CA ALA A 493 47.95 -11.40 -4.40
C ALA A 493 48.95 -11.82 -5.49
N THR A 494 50.20 -12.09 -5.11
CA THR A 494 51.23 -12.73 -5.96
C THR A 494 51.24 -14.24 -5.83
#